data_AF-A0A3B5Y5I9-F1
#
_entry.id   AF-A0A3B5Y5I9-F1
#
_cell.length_a   1.000
_cell.length_b   1.000
_cell.length_c   1.000
_cell.angle_alpha   90.00
_cell.angle_beta   90.00
_cell.angle_gamma   90.00
#
_symmetry.space_group_name_H-M   'P 1'
#
loop_
_entity.id
_entity.type
_entity.pdbx_description
1 polymer ?
#
loop_
_entity_poly.entity_id
_entity_poly.type
_entity_poly.pdbx_seq_one_letter_code
_entity_poly.pdbx_strand_id
1 'polypeptide(L)'
;MAAKLVFPQDNPPLSIISAAKIAVVPITTDPCLPSGSVPTLHFGSGDFIHGVNTVLRYIATTSVSSFYGENAIQEARVDEWLEYAPLILSGSEFEAACSFLDGYLASRTFLVGHGLTVADIVVWSNLRGAGQRWESLRRSRKYQNLVRWFNSVAVDYALEEVTSVYVGKRAIGKSPAPCLKEKMPGLKNTSGHEIDLPGAKVGEVCVRFAPEPSGYLHIGHAKAALLNQYFADRYKGRLLVRFDDTNPSKESSEFVENVLKDIETLGVKYDAVTYTSDYFPKLMEMAECLIKQGKAYVDDTPKDKMNTERRDGVESKCRNSTVEENLLLWSEMVNGTKRGTQCCVRGKLDMQEPNKSLRDPVYYRCNPDPHHRVGSKYKVYPTYDFACPFVDALQGVTHALRSSEYHDRNAQYYRILQDMGLRRVEIFEFSRLNMVYTVLSKRTLRWFVQNKKVDDWTDARFPTVQGILRRGLKIEALIQFILEQGASKNLNLMEWDKLWTINKKIIDPVCGRHTAVLKDKSVPSLTNGPEVPFI
;
A
#
# COMPACT_ATOMS: atom_id res chain seq x y z
N MET A 1 21.08 35.95 -17.68
CA MET A 1 21.07 34.60 -18.30
C MET A 1 19.70 34.01 -17.99
N ALA A 2 18.84 33.78 -18.99
CA ALA A 2 17.48 33.29 -18.74
C ALA A 2 17.54 31.81 -18.34
N ALA A 3 17.02 31.48 -17.16
CA ALA A 3 16.90 30.09 -16.72
C ALA A 3 15.63 29.48 -17.32
N LYS A 4 15.63 28.17 -17.57
CA LYS A 4 14.50 27.43 -18.15
C LYS A 4 14.01 26.36 -17.19
N LEU A 5 12.79 26.52 -16.69
CA LEU A 5 12.13 25.56 -15.80
C LEU A 5 11.35 24.54 -16.63
N VAL A 6 11.77 23.29 -16.56
CA VAL A 6 11.16 22.16 -17.27
C VAL A 6 10.41 21.28 -16.27
N PHE A 7 9.16 20.92 -16.57
CA PHE A 7 8.28 20.18 -15.65
C PHE A 7 7.20 19.35 -16.37
N PRO A 8 6.49 18.43 -15.68
CA PRO A 8 5.39 17.68 -16.29
C PRO A 8 4.14 18.53 -16.54
N GLN A 9 3.54 18.40 -17.73
CA GLN A 9 2.35 19.18 -18.09
C GLN A 9 1.16 18.97 -17.14
N ASP A 10 1.03 17.77 -16.56
CA ASP A 10 -0.04 17.37 -15.66
C ASP A 10 0.21 17.76 -14.19
N ASN A 11 1.42 18.21 -13.84
CA ASN A 11 1.79 18.62 -12.49
C ASN A 11 2.68 19.88 -12.49
N PRO A 12 2.12 21.07 -12.80
CA PRO A 12 2.88 22.32 -12.82
C PRO A 12 3.37 22.69 -11.41
N PRO A 13 4.66 23.02 -11.22
CA PRO A 13 5.22 23.37 -9.92
C PRO A 13 4.84 24.79 -9.51
N LEU A 14 3.61 24.98 -9.04
CA LEU A 14 3.02 26.28 -8.71
C LEU A 14 3.86 27.08 -7.71
N SER A 15 4.51 26.42 -6.75
CA SER A 15 5.42 27.07 -5.80
C SER A 15 6.58 27.77 -6.49
N ILE A 16 7.27 27.09 -7.41
CA ILE A 16 8.43 27.62 -8.14
C ILE A 16 7.99 28.79 -9.03
N ILE A 17 6.91 28.61 -9.78
CA ILE A 17 6.41 29.63 -10.71
C ILE A 17 5.97 30.89 -9.96
N SER A 18 5.28 30.71 -8.82
CA SER A 18 4.84 31.81 -7.96
C SER A 18 6.03 32.54 -7.33
N ALA A 19 7.01 31.79 -6.80
CA ALA A 19 8.21 32.35 -6.20
C ALA A 19 9.03 33.15 -7.23
N ALA A 20 9.20 32.64 -8.45
CA ALA A 20 9.93 33.32 -9.51
C ALA A 20 9.26 34.63 -9.94
N LYS A 21 7.92 34.66 -10.04
CA LYS A 21 7.15 35.88 -10.34
C LYS A 21 7.36 36.93 -9.26
N ILE A 22 7.24 36.55 -7.99
CA ILE A 22 7.36 37.47 -6.84
C ILE A 22 8.79 37.99 -6.69
N ALA A 23 9.78 37.12 -6.84
CA ALA A 23 11.20 37.46 -6.77
C ALA A 23 11.72 38.16 -8.03
N VAL A 24 10.89 38.33 -9.06
CA VAL A 24 11.24 38.93 -10.36
C VAL A 24 12.46 38.23 -11.01
N VAL A 25 12.55 36.90 -10.82
CA VAL A 25 13.62 36.09 -11.40
C VAL A 25 13.22 35.68 -12.82
N PRO A 26 14.03 35.98 -13.86
CA PRO A 26 13.67 35.70 -15.24
C PRO A 26 13.78 34.19 -15.56
N ILE A 27 12.65 33.49 -15.47
CA ILE A 27 12.52 32.06 -15.76
C ILE A 27 11.51 31.84 -16.90
N THR A 28 11.91 31.05 -17.90
CA THR A 28 11.01 30.54 -18.95
C THR A 28 10.48 29.16 -18.58
N THR A 29 9.21 28.85 -18.89
CA THR A 29 8.57 27.58 -18.54
C THR A 29 8.46 26.64 -19.74
N ASP A 30 8.69 25.34 -19.52
CA ASP A 30 8.58 24.29 -20.54
C ASP A 30 7.94 23.01 -19.98
N PRO A 31 6.64 22.75 -20.28
CA PRO A 31 5.90 21.61 -19.73
C PRO A 31 6.13 20.32 -20.55
N CYS A 32 7.38 19.89 -20.77
CA CYS A 32 7.69 18.74 -21.63
C CYS A 32 8.10 17.45 -20.89
N LEU A 33 8.20 17.45 -19.55
CA LEU A 33 8.58 16.22 -18.84
C LEU A 33 7.44 15.18 -18.79
N PRO A 34 7.76 13.88 -18.74
CA PRO A 34 6.77 12.84 -18.45
C PRO A 34 6.11 13.02 -17.07
N SER A 35 4.85 12.56 -16.94
CA SER A 35 4.13 12.52 -15.65
C SER A 35 4.97 11.81 -14.57
N GLY A 36 4.99 12.40 -13.37
CA GLY A 36 5.81 11.91 -12.25
C GLY A 36 7.27 12.36 -12.24
N SER A 37 7.75 13.05 -13.29
CA SER A 37 9.09 13.64 -13.30
C SER A 37 9.18 14.84 -12.37
N VAL A 38 10.38 15.07 -11.82
CA VAL A 38 10.64 16.18 -10.90
C VAL A 38 11.00 17.44 -11.69
N PRO A 39 10.50 18.63 -11.30
CA PRO A 39 10.83 19.87 -11.98
C PRO A 39 12.33 20.19 -11.91
N THR A 40 12.89 20.66 -13.02
CA THR A 40 14.32 20.95 -13.17
C THR A 40 14.53 22.33 -13.81
N LEU A 41 15.40 23.14 -13.20
CA LEU A 41 15.78 24.46 -13.68
C LEU A 41 17.14 24.38 -14.40
N HIS A 42 17.17 24.72 -15.69
CA HIS A 42 18.37 24.70 -16.52
C HIS A 42 18.93 26.10 -16.75
N PHE A 43 20.25 26.24 -16.76
CA PHE A 43 20.98 27.48 -17.01
C PHE A 43 21.65 27.49 -18.38
N GLY A 44 21.90 28.69 -18.92
CA GLY A 44 22.61 28.86 -20.18
C GLY A 44 24.07 28.37 -20.17
N SER A 45 24.65 28.14 -18.98
CA SER A 45 25.97 27.54 -18.79
C SER A 45 26.00 26.02 -19.00
N GLY A 46 24.84 25.36 -19.06
CA GLY A 46 24.72 23.89 -19.05
C GLY A 46 24.45 23.29 -17.67
N ASP A 47 24.56 24.08 -16.59
CA ASP A 47 24.22 23.64 -15.23
C ASP A 47 22.72 23.45 -15.05
N PHE A 48 22.32 22.64 -14.06
CA PHE A 48 20.91 22.44 -13.70
C PHE A 48 20.69 22.24 -12.20
N ILE A 49 19.52 22.63 -11.70
CA ILE A 49 19.05 22.40 -10.33
C ILE A 49 17.75 21.61 -10.38
N HIS A 50 17.68 20.55 -9.59
CA HIS A 50 16.55 19.62 -9.56
C HIS A 50 15.81 19.64 -8.22
N GLY A 51 14.49 19.53 -8.26
CA GLY A 51 13.64 19.42 -7.08
C GLY A 51 13.03 20.75 -6.64
N VAL A 52 11.78 20.69 -6.15
CA VAL A 52 11.01 21.88 -5.77
C VAL A 52 11.73 22.72 -4.71
N ASN A 53 12.16 22.09 -3.61
CA ASN A 53 12.80 22.81 -2.50
C ASN A 53 14.15 23.41 -2.91
N THR A 54 14.97 22.67 -3.67
CA THR A 54 16.29 23.15 -4.12
C THR A 54 16.15 24.34 -5.07
N VAL A 55 15.19 24.29 -5.99
CA VAL A 55 14.91 25.40 -6.90
C VAL A 55 14.34 26.62 -6.13
N LEU A 56 13.48 26.40 -5.13
CA LEU A 56 12.98 27.47 -4.28
C LEU A 56 14.09 28.16 -3.48
N ARG A 57 15.05 27.40 -2.93
CA ARG A 57 16.25 27.95 -2.27
C ARG A 57 17.09 28.80 -3.21
N TYR A 58 17.27 28.33 -4.44
CA TYR A 58 17.99 29.10 -5.45
C TYR A 58 17.27 30.42 -5.77
N ILE A 59 15.96 30.39 -5.98
CA ILE A 59 15.16 31.61 -6.23
C ILE A 59 15.23 32.56 -5.03
N ALA A 60 15.14 32.04 -3.81
CA ALA A 60 15.16 32.84 -2.59
C ALA A 60 16.52 33.53 -2.39
N THR A 61 17.62 32.83 -2.62
CA THR A 61 18.99 33.35 -2.43
C THR A 61 19.46 34.28 -3.54
N THR A 62 18.87 34.18 -4.74
CA THR A 62 19.18 35.08 -5.87
C THR A 62 18.30 36.33 -5.90
N SER A 63 17.25 36.39 -5.07
CA SER A 63 16.38 37.55 -4.92
C SER A 63 17.01 38.62 -4.03
N VAL A 64 16.70 39.89 -4.27
CA VAL A 64 17.24 41.03 -3.50
C VAL A 64 16.49 41.25 -2.17
N SER A 65 15.47 40.44 -1.88
CA SER A 65 14.61 40.55 -0.70
C SER A 65 14.94 39.48 0.36
N SER A 66 14.41 39.65 1.58
CA SER A 66 14.48 38.68 2.67
C SER A 66 13.65 37.41 2.43
N PHE A 67 13.55 36.94 1.18
CA PHE A 67 12.68 35.84 0.75
C PHE A 67 13.12 34.48 1.28
N TYR A 68 14.38 34.37 1.73
CA TYR A 68 14.93 33.23 2.47
C TYR A 68 15.01 33.44 3.99
N GLY A 69 14.55 34.59 4.50
CA GLY A 69 14.74 35.02 5.89
C GLY A 69 15.78 36.14 6.03
N GLU A 70 15.72 36.88 7.13
CA GLU A 70 16.60 38.03 7.42
C GLU A 70 17.84 37.65 8.24
N ASN A 71 17.86 36.45 8.83
CA ASN A 71 18.95 35.94 9.64
C ASN A 71 18.94 34.41 9.65
N ALA A 72 20.04 33.81 10.11
CA ALA A 72 20.23 32.36 10.11
C ALA A 72 19.11 31.56 10.82
N ILE A 73 18.46 32.13 11.84
CA ILE A 73 17.34 31.47 12.53
C ILE A 73 16.10 31.46 11.62
N GLN A 74 15.82 32.56 10.93
CA GLN A 74 14.73 32.62 9.97
C GLN A 74 15.00 31.69 8.78
N GLU A 75 16.23 31.66 8.26
CA GLU A 75 16.63 30.75 7.18
C GLU A 75 16.39 29.27 7.56
N ALA A 76 16.81 28.86 8.75
CA ALA A 76 16.56 27.51 9.25
C ALA A 76 15.07 27.17 9.39
N ARG A 77 14.23 28.15 9.78
CA ARG A 77 12.78 27.97 9.84
C ARG A 77 12.13 27.91 8.46
N VAL A 78 12.67 28.63 7.48
CA VAL A 78 12.22 28.49 6.08
C VAL A 78 12.49 27.07 5.60
N ASP A 79 13.65 26.51 5.91
CA ASP A 79 13.99 25.12 5.60
C ASP A 79 13.06 24.10 6.28
N GLU A 80 12.74 24.31 7.56
CA GLU A 80 11.77 23.49 8.29
C GLU A 80 10.40 23.47 7.57
N TRP A 81 9.92 24.63 7.11
CA TRP A 81 8.65 24.71 6.37
C TRP A 81 8.72 24.09 4.97
N LEU A 82 9.85 24.20 4.27
CA LEU A 82 10.05 23.53 2.97
C LEU A 82 10.01 22.00 3.12
N GLU A 83 10.52 21.46 4.24
CA GLU A 83 10.45 20.02 4.56
C GLU A 83 9.06 19.59 5.05
N TYR A 84 8.35 20.46 5.78
CA TYR A 84 7.01 20.20 6.27
C TYR A 84 5.94 20.26 5.17
N ALA A 85 6.05 21.19 4.23
CA ALA A 85 5.00 21.51 3.26
C ALA A 85 4.49 20.32 2.43
N PRO A 86 5.29 19.33 2.00
CA PRO A 86 4.79 18.14 1.31
C PRO A 86 3.74 17.35 2.11
N LEU A 87 3.77 17.41 3.45
CA LEU A 87 2.76 16.77 4.30
C LEU A 87 1.37 17.37 4.12
N ILE A 88 1.25 18.62 3.63
CA ILE A 88 -0.02 19.27 3.30
C ILE A 88 -0.66 18.62 2.06
N LEU A 89 0.12 17.99 1.19
CA LEU A 89 -0.43 17.19 0.07
C LEU A 89 -0.77 15.76 0.51
N SER A 90 -0.37 15.34 1.71
CA SER A 90 -0.60 13.99 2.21
C SER A 90 -2.05 13.80 2.67
N GLY A 91 -2.69 12.75 2.15
CA GLY A 91 -4.12 12.50 2.31
C GLY A 91 -4.59 12.43 3.77
N SER A 92 -3.87 11.71 4.64
CA SER A 92 -4.27 11.47 6.03
C SER A 92 -3.95 12.63 7.00
N GLU A 93 -2.92 13.43 6.73
CA GLU A 93 -2.46 14.46 7.68
C GLU A 93 -2.95 15.86 7.34
N PHE A 94 -3.56 16.08 6.18
CA PHE A 94 -4.01 17.41 5.74
C PHE A 94 -4.85 18.19 6.77
N GLU A 95 -5.83 17.56 7.43
CA GLU A 95 -6.65 18.26 8.43
C GLU A 95 -5.88 18.53 9.73
N ALA A 96 -4.94 17.65 10.10
CA ALA A 96 -4.03 17.86 11.22
C ALA A 96 -3.03 18.99 10.90
N ALA A 97 -2.51 19.03 9.67
CA ALA A 97 -1.68 20.11 9.16
C ALA A 97 -2.45 21.42 9.09
N CYS A 98 -3.71 21.41 8.64
CA CYS A 98 -4.58 22.59 8.67
C CYS A 98 -4.82 23.07 10.11
N SER A 99 -5.05 22.14 11.05
CA SER A 99 -5.24 22.48 12.47
C SER A 99 -3.97 23.04 13.10
N PHE A 100 -2.81 22.46 12.79
CA PHE A 100 -1.51 22.94 13.25
C PHE A 100 -1.22 24.33 12.69
N LEU A 101 -1.37 24.51 11.37
CA LEU A 101 -1.19 25.79 10.69
C LEU A 101 -2.14 26.86 11.22
N ASP A 102 -3.42 26.52 11.45
CA ASP A 102 -4.40 27.47 12.00
C ASP A 102 -3.99 27.95 13.40
N GLY A 103 -3.53 27.02 14.27
CA GLY A 103 -2.98 27.38 15.58
C GLY A 103 -1.68 28.18 15.48
N TYR A 104 -0.79 27.82 14.55
CA TYR A 104 0.48 28.50 14.31
C TYR A 104 0.27 29.94 13.82
N LEU A 105 -0.73 30.14 12.95
CA LEU A 105 -1.10 31.43 12.36
C LEU A 105 -2.00 32.28 13.27
N ALA A 106 -2.42 31.78 14.43
CA ALA A 106 -3.26 32.54 15.36
C ALA A 106 -2.64 33.89 15.77
N SER A 107 -1.31 33.94 15.92
CA SER A 107 -0.55 35.14 16.31
C SER A 107 0.44 35.63 15.25
N ARG A 108 0.34 35.14 14.00
CA ARG A 108 1.34 35.40 12.95
C ARG A 108 0.70 35.81 11.62
N THR A 109 1.35 36.76 10.94
CA THR A 109 0.96 37.22 9.59
C THR A 109 1.65 36.42 8.50
N PHE A 110 2.88 35.94 8.74
CA PHE A 110 3.67 35.10 7.84
C PHE A 110 4.20 33.88 8.60
N LEU A 111 4.57 32.82 7.88
CA LEU A 111 5.11 31.61 8.50
C LEU A 111 6.49 31.83 9.15
N VAL A 112 7.31 32.73 8.57
CA VAL A 112 8.63 33.07 9.09
C VAL A 112 8.82 34.57 9.10
N GLY A 113 9.27 35.12 10.24
CA GLY A 113 9.59 36.54 10.37
C GLY A 113 8.37 37.46 10.21
N HIS A 114 8.61 38.62 9.60
CA HIS A 114 7.60 39.69 9.41
C HIS A 114 7.30 39.98 7.93
N GLY A 115 7.87 39.21 7.01
CA GLY A 115 7.69 39.35 5.57
C GLY A 115 7.40 38.02 4.90
N LEU A 116 6.98 38.08 3.63
CA LEU A 116 6.75 36.89 2.82
C LEU A 116 8.06 36.16 2.56
N THR A 117 8.05 34.85 2.77
CA THR A 117 9.18 33.97 2.44
C THR A 117 8.75 32.84 1.49
N VAL A 118 9.70 32.07 0.97
CA VAL A 118 9.38 30.86 0.20
C VAL A 118 8.62 29.81 1.01
N ALA A 119 8.68 29.86 2.35
CA ALA A 119 7.85 29.03 3.23
C ALA A 119 6.35 29.30 3.01
N ASP A 120 5.96 30.57 2.93
CA ASP A 120 4.56 30.95 2.69
C ASP A 120 4.09 30.47 1.32
N ILE A 121 4.94 30.62 0.30
CA ILE A 121 4.61 30.24 -1.08
C ILE A 121 4.44 28.72 -1.22
N VAL A 122 5.32 27.91 -0.61
CA VAL A 122 5.21 26.45 -0.72
C VAL A 122 3.95 25.94 0.00
N VAL A 123 3.65 26.45 1.20
CA VAL A 123 2.46 26.06 1.98
C VAL A 123 1.19 26.50 1.25
N TRP A 124 1.17 27.73 0.73
CA TRP A 124 0.04 28.27 -0.02
C TRP A 124 -0.24 27.44 -1.28
N SER A 125 0.80 27.13 -2.05
CA SER A 125 0.68 26.36 -3.29
C SER A 125 0.19 24.92 -3.03
N ASN A 126 0.60 24.31 -1.92
CA ASN A 126 0.18 22.96 -1.55
C ASN A 126 -1.28 22.92 -1.09
N LEU A 127 -1.72 23.92 -0.30
CA LEU A 127 -3.15 24.07 0.02
C LEU A 127 -3.98 24.29 -1.25
N ARG A 128 -3.49 25.09 -2.20
CA ARG A 128 -4.16 25.28 -3.49
C ARG A 128 -4.20 23.99 -4.31
N GLY A 129 -3.11 23.22 -4.31
CA GLY A 129 -2.99 21.91 -4.95
C GLY A 129 -3.92 20.85 -4.37
N ALA A 130 -4.33 20.98 -3.10
CA ALA A 130 -5.35 20.13 -2.48
C ALA A 130 -6.78 20.34 -3.07
N GLY A 131 -6.98 21.35 -3.91
CA GLY A 131 -8.17 21.52 -4.75
C GLY A 131 -9.47 21.65 -3.95
N GLN A 132 -10.49 20.87 -4.33
CA GLN A 132 -11.83 20.92 -3.70
C GLN A 132 -11.79 20.63 -2.19
N ARG A 133 -10.78 19.87 -1.73
CA ARG A 133 -10.61 19.56 -0.31
C ARG A 133 -10.31 20.82 0.50
N TRP A 134 -9.36 21.63 0.03
CA TRP A 134 -9.07 22.92 0.64
C TRP A 134 -10.24 23.89 0.48
N GLU A 135 -10.85 23.98 -0.70
CA GLU A 135 -11.99 24.88 -0.94
C GLU A 135 -13.19 24.60 -0.02
N SER A 136 -13.47 23.33 0.28
CA SER A 136 -14.50 22.95 1.24
C SER A 136 -14.17 23.43 2.67
N LEU A 137 -12.92 23.29 3.10
CA LEU A 137 -12.47 23.73 4.43
C LEU A 137 -12.34 25.25 4.51
N ARG A 138 -11.93 25.91 3.42
CA ARG A 138 -11.81 27.36 3.29
C ARG A 138 -13.16 28.05 3.45
N ARG A 139 -14.24 27.41 2.98
CA ARG A 139 -15.63 27.87 3.16
C ARG A 139 -16.21 27.47 4.52
N SER A 140 -15.56 26.57 5.25
CA SER A 140 -15.94 26.23 6.62
C SER A 140 -15.48 27.32 7.59
N ARG A 141 -16.11 27.41 8.76
CA ARG A 141 -15.65 28.29 9.85
C ARG A 141 -14.58 27.63 10.74
N LYS A 142 -14.00 26.49 10.32
CA LYS A 142 -13.13 25.63 11.16
C LYS A 142 -11.71 26.18 11.34
N TYR A 143 -11.12 26.79 10.31
CA TYR A 143 -9.72 27.24 10.31
C TYR A 143 -9.61 28.72 9.94
N GLN A 144 -10.09 29.59 10.82
CA GLN A 144 -10.25 31.02 10.52
C GLN A 144 -8.92 31.74 10.28
N ASN A 145 -7.87 31.39 11.03
CA ASN A 145 -6.55 32.01 10.91
C ASN A 145 -5.85 31.55 9.63
N LEU A 146 -5.96 30.26 9.31
CA LEU A 146 -5.40 29.70 8.08
C LEU A 146 -6.09 30.28 6.83
N VAL A 147 -7.42 30.42 6.87
CA VAL A 147 -8.20 31.01 5.77
C VAL A 147 -7.85 32.50 5.60
N ARG A 148 -7.72 33.25 6.71
CA ARG A 148 -7.26 34.64 6.67
C ARG A 148 -5.91 34.76 5.96
N TRP A 149 -4.92 34.00 6.42
CA TRP A 149 -3.57 33.99 5.86
C TRP A 149 -3.56 33.55 4.38
N PHE A 150 -4.28 32.49 4.02
CA PHE A 150 -4.33 32.00 2.64
C PHE A 150 -4.89 33.04 1.68
N ASN A 151 -5.94 33.75 2.11
CA ASN A 151 -6.57 34.80 1.31
C ASN A 151 -5.68 36.04 1.20
N SER A 152 -5.02 36.47 2.27
CA SER A 152 -4.10 37.62 2.22
C SER A 152 -2.91 37.35 1.32
N VAL A 153 -2.26 36.19 1.45
CA VAL A 153 -1.13 35.81 0.58
C VAL A 153 -1.56 35.73 -0.89
N ALA A 154 -2.77 35.22 -1.18
CA ALA A 154 -3.28 35.15 -2.55
C ALA A 154 -3.50 36.53 -3.19
N VAL A 155 -4.09 37.47 -2.43
CA VAL A 155 -4.49 38.80 -2.89
C VAL A 155 -3.28 39.73 -2.97
N ASP A 156 -2.50 39.83 -1.89
CA ASP A 156 -1.42 40.81 -1.75
C ASP A 156 -0.28 40.55 -2.76
N TYR A 157 -0.13 39.30 -3.23
CA TYR A 157 0.93 38.89 -4.16
C TYR A 157 0.42 38.38 -5.52
N ALA A 158 -0.86 38.63 -5.85
CA ALA A 158 -1.46 38.31 -7.15
C ALA A 158 -1.22 36.85 -7.63
N LEU A 159 -1.36 35.89 -6.72
CA LEU A 159 -1.07 34.47 -6.98
C LEU A 159 -2.21 33.73 -7.71
N GLU A 160 -3.44 34.24 -7.62
CA GLU A 160 -4.60 33.70 -8.36
C GLU A 160 -4.40 33.82 -9.88
N GLU A 161 -3.71 34.88 -10.35
CA GLU A 161 -3.37 35.05 -11.77
C GLU A 161 -2.46 33.92 -12.27
N VAL A 162 -1.42 33.58 -11.50
CA VAL A 162 -0.50 32.47 -11.80
C VAL A 162 -1.28 31.17 -11.85
N THR A 163 -2.16 30.96 -10.88
CA THR A 163 -2.99 29.75 -10.81
C THR A 163 -3.94 29.63 -12.01
N SER A 164 -4.53 30.73 -12.48
CA SER A 164 -5.46 30.73 -13.62
C SER A 164 -4.82 30.30 -14.94
N VAL A 165 -3.52 30.59 -15.12
CA VAL A 165 -2.74 30.22 -16.32
C VAL A 165 -2.44 28.73 -16.35
N TYR A 166 -2.17 28.12 -15.20
CA TYR A 166 -1.69 26.73 -15.12
C TYR A 166 -2.74 25.72 -14.62
N VAL A 167 -3.85 26.17 -14.01
CA VAL A 167 -4.91 25.33 -13.41
C VAL A 167 -6.25 25.52 -14.16
N GLY A 168 -6.21 25.82 -15.46
CA GLY A 168 -7.37 26.18 -16.30
C GLY A 168 -8.66 25.42 -15.98
N LYS A 169 -9.80 26.13 -15.95
CA LYS A 169 -11.18 25.71 -15.60
C LYS A 169 -11.47 24.21 -15.73
N ARG A 170 -11.03 23.40 -14.76
CA ARG A 170 -11.54 22.05 -14.46
C ARG A 170 -12.26 22.09 -13.12
N ALA A 171 -13.30 22.91 -13.08
CA ALA A 171 -14.38 22.88 -12.12
C ALA A 171 -15.55 23.63 -12.77
N ILE A 172 -16.76 23.05 -12.73
CA ILE A 172 -18.03 23.55 -13.29
C ILE A 172 -18.31 23.06 -14.73
N GLY A 173 -19.04 21.95 -14.85
CA GLY A 173 -19.64 21.50 -16.12
C GLY A 173 -19.96 20.01 -16.16
N LYS A 174 -21.25 19.68 -16.32
CA LYS A 174 -21.90 18.36 -16.27
C LYS A 174 -21.25 17.28 -17.15
N SER A 175 -21.28 16.05 -16.66
CA SER A 175 -21.11 14.81 -17.43
C SER A 175 -22.11 14.72 -18.59
N PRO A 176 -21.73 14.14 -19.75
CA PRO A 176 -22.70 13.72 -20.76
C PRO A 176 -23.48 12.51 -20.23
N ALA A 177 -24.82 12.60 -20.23
CA ALA A 177 -25.68 11.47 -19.94
C ALA A 177 -25.75 10.52 -21.13
N PRO A 178 -25.70 9.19 -20.95
CA PRO A 178 -26.29 8.24 -21.88
C PRO A 178 -27.79 8.12 -21.57
N CYS A 179 -28.63 8.20 -22.60
CA CYS A 179 -30.05 7.86 -22.49
C CYS A 179 -30.25 6.38 -22.16
N LEU A 180 -31.24 6.13 -21.32
CA LEU A 180 -31.63 4.85 -20.73
C LEU A 180 -32.27 3.86 -21.72
N LYS A 181 -31.99 2.56 -21.49
CA LYS A 181 -32.90 1.40 -21.25
C LYS A 181 -32.01 0.13 -21.24
N GLU A 182 -32.00 -0.79 -20.28
CA GLU A 182 -33.01 -1.33 -19.37
C GLU A 182 -32.44 -1.64 -17.95
N LYS A 183 -33.30 -1.79 -16.95
CA LYS A 183 -32.99 -1.91 -15.51
C LYS A 183 -32.80 -3.37 -15.06
N MET A 184 -31.85 -3.60 -14.16
CA MET A 184 -31.97 -4.57 -13.04
C MET A 184 -31.62 -3.89 -11.71
N PRO A 185 -32.27 -4.22 -10.57
CA PRO A 185 -32.13 -3.47 -9.33
C PRO A 185 -31.00 -4.01 -8.43
N GLY A 186 -30.14 -3.11 -7.94
CA GLY A 186 -29.45 -3.28 -6.65
C GLY A 186 -27.91 -3.24 -6.63
N LEU A 187 -27.29 -2.08 -6.82
CA LEU A 187 -26.15 -1.56 -6.03
C LEU A 187 -25.80 -0.15 -6.55
N LYS A 188 -25.68 0.85 -5.67
CA LYS A 188 -25.24 2.21 -6.04
C LYS A 188 -23.71 2.23 -6.15
N ASN A 189 -23.18 2.42 -7.36
CA ASN A 189 -21.74 2.59 -7.60
C ASN A 189 -21.25 3.92 -7.02
N THR A 190 -20.31 3.84 -6.09
CA THR A 190 -19.48 4.94 -5.60
C THR A 190 -18.28 5.14 -6.53
N SER A 191 -18.01 6.40 -6.85
CA SER A 191 -16.94 6.88 -7.74
C SER A 191 -15.55 6.67 -7.12
N GLY A 192 -14.89 5.56 -7.45
CA GLY A 192 -13.44 5.39 -7.30
C GLY A 192 -12.76 5.50 -8.67
N HIS A 193 -11.56 6.06 -8.74
CA HIS A 193 -10.71 5.99 -9.93
C HIS A 193 -10.62 4.51 -10.40
N GLU A 194 -11.22 4.19 -11.55
CA GLU A 194 -11.21 2.82 -12.07
C GLU A 194 -9.80 2.49 -12.56
N ILE A 195 -9.02 1.82 -11.71
CA ILE A 195 -7.76 1.21 -12.09
C ILE A 195 -8.11 -0.18 -12.62
N ASP A 196 -8.04 -0.33 -13.93
CA ASP A 196 -8.28 -1.59 -14.64
C ASP A 196 -7.03 -2.48 -14.66
N LEU A 197 -7.25 -3.79 -14.88
CA LEU A 197 -6.17 -4.75 -15.02
C LEU A 197 -5.49 -4.59 -16.40
N PRO A 198 -4.17 -4.41 -16.48
CA PRO A 198 -3.47 -4.22 -17.74
C PRO A 198 -3.65 -5.41 -18.70
N GLY A 199 -4.18 -5.15 -19.90
CA GLY A 199 -4.36 -6.19 -20.92
C GLY A 199 -5.45 -7.23 -20.60
N ALA A 200 -6.27 -6.99 -19.57
CA ALA A 200 -7.36 -7.88 -19.21
C ALA A 200 -8.46 -7.90 -20.28
N LYS A 201 -8.93 -9.11 -20.60
CA LYS A 201 -10.06 -9.35 -21.49
C LYS A 201 -11.19 -10.00 -20.72
N VAL A 202 -12.41 -9.57 -21.00
CA VAL A 202 -13.62 -10.12 -20.38
C VAL A 202 -13.74 -11.60 -20.71
N GLY A 203 -13.95 -12.44 -19.69
CA GLY A 203 -14.04 -13.91 -19.79
C GLY A 203 -12.72 -14.64 -19.67
N GLU A 204 -11.57 -13.95 -19.81
CA GLU A 204 -10.25 -14.59 -19.81
C GLU A 204 -9.47 -14.36 -18.50
N VAL A 205 -9.89 -13.41 -17.67
CA VAL A 205 -9.19 -13.08 -16.41
C VAL A 205 -9.31 -14.25 -15.43
N CYS A 206 -8.17 -14.74 -14.96
CA CYS A 206 -8.05 -15.58 -13.78
C CYS A 206 -7.18 -14.88 -12.74
N VAL A 207 -7.72 -14.71 -11.53
CA VAL A 207 -7.05 -14.13 -10.36
C VAL A 207 -7.06 -15.13 -9.21
N ARG A 208 -6.30 -14.85 -8.14
CA ARG A 208 -6.24 -15.72 -6.96
C ARG A 208 -6.02 -14.96 -5.67
N PHE A 209 -6.79 -15.36 -4.65
CA PHE A 209 -6.49 -15.06 -3.27
C PHE A 209 -5.66 -16.20 -2.69
N ALA A 210 -4.39 -15.91 -2.35
CA ALA A 210 -3.41 -16.92 -1.96
C ALA A 210 -2.91 -16.76 -0.50
N PRO A 211 -3.74 -17.04 0.52
CA PRO A 211 -3.30 -16.92 1.92
C PRO A 211 -2.43 -18.11 2.37
N GLU A 212 -1.45 -17.83 3.22
CA GLU A 212 -0.78 -18.86 4.02
C GLU A 212 -1.70 -19.29 5.19
N PRO A 213 -1.94 -20.60 5.40
CA PRO A 213 -2.77 -21.12 6.50
C PRO A 213 -2.02 -21.12 7.85
N SER A 214 -1.51 -19.95 8.25
CA SER A 214 -0.66 -19.77 9.44
C SER A 214 -1.27 -18.87 10.53
N GLY A 215 -2.53 -18.50 10.36
CA GLY A 215 -3.29 -17.65 11.28
C GLY A 215 -4.62 -17.19 10.66
N TYR A 216 -5.42 -16.49 11.45
CA TYR A 216 -6.73 -15.97 11.06
C TYR A 216 -6.61 -14.82 10.06
N LEU A 217 -7.63 -14.64 9.20
CA LEU A 217 -7.69 -13.48 8.34
C LEU A 217 -7.93 -12.22 9.17
N HIS A 218 -7.39 -11.11 8.68
CA HIS A 218 -7.58 -9.79 9.26
C HIS A 218 -8.00 -8.82 8.18
N ILE A 219 -8.37 -7.60 8.56
CA ILE A 219 -8.90 -6.59 7.63
C ILE A 219 -8.02 -6.38 6.38
N GLY A 220 -6.69 -6.47 6.50
CA GLY A 220 -5.78 -6.43 5.35
C GLY A 220 -5.94 -7.60 4.37
N HIS A 221 -6.22 -8.82 4.85
CA HIS A 221 -6.52 -9.97 4.00
C HIS A 221 -7.90 -9.84 3.36
N ALA A 222 -8.88 -9.27 4.09
CA ALA A 222 -10.19 -8.98 3.52
C ALA A 222 -10.07 -8.04 2.31
N LYS A 223 -9.18 -7.03 2.36
CA LYS A 223 -8.88 -6.17 1.19
C LYS A 223 -8.40 -7.00 0.00
N ALA A 224 -7.43 -7.89 0.22
CA ALA A 224 -6.90 -8.73 -0.86
C ALA A 224 -7.96 -9.67 -1.44
N ALA A 225 -8.76 -10.34 -0.61
CA ALA A 225 -9.79 -11.26 -1.05
C ALA A 225 -10.88 -10.54 -1.86
N LEU A 226 -11.39 -9.42 -1.34
CA LEU A 226 -12.46 -8.65 -1.99
C LEU A 226 -11.99 -7.94 -3.26
N LEU A 227 -10.73 -7.49 -3.33
CA LEU A 227 -10.17 -6.95 -4.59
C LEU A 227 -10.05 -8.04 -5.66
N ASN A 228 -9.60 -9.24 -5.30
CA ASN A 228 -9.55 -10.34 -6.25
C ASN A 228 -10.97 -10.68 -6.75
N GLN A 229 -11.97 -10.74 -5.86
CA GLN A 229 -13.36 -10.95 -6.28
C GLN A 229 -13.88 -9.83 -7.18
N TYR A 230 -13.64 -8.57 -6.82
CA TYR A 230 -14.05 -7.41 -7.62
C TYR A 230 -13.57 -7.51 -9.06
N PHE A 231 -12.30 -7.88 -9.27
CA PHE A 231 -11.76 -8.02 -10.62
C PHE A 231 -12.26 -9.27 -11.34
N ALA A 232 -12.46 -10.39 -10.64
CA ALA A 232 -13.10 -11.57 -11.22
C ALA A 232 -14.51 -11.23 -11.72
N ASP A 233 -15.32 -10.55 -10.91
CA ASP A 233 -16.69 -10.16 -11.28
C ASP A 233 -16.70 -9.13 -12.43
N ARG A 234 -15.88 -8.08 -12.34
CA ARG A 234 -15.79 -7.01 -13.35
C ARG A 234 -15.44 -7.56 -14.74
N TYR A 235 -14.51 -8.50 -14.80
CA TYR A 235 -14.06 -9.10 -16.06
C TYR A 235 -14.77 -10.41 -16.39
N LYS A 236 -15.83 -10.80 -15.66
CA LYS A 236 -16.49 -12.11 -15.83
C LYS A 236 -15.49 -13.28 -15.87
N GLY A 237 -14.45 -13.15 -15.06
CA GLY A 237 -13.33 -14.07 -14.96
C GLY A 237 -13.53 -15.09 -13.84
N ARG A 238 -12.41 -15.65 -13.38
CA ARG A 238 -12.34 -16.68 -12.36
C ARG A 238 -11.53 -16.23 -11.15
N LEU A 239 -11.97 -16.62 -9.96
CA LEU A 239 -11.25 -16.44 -8.70
C LEU A 239 -10.88 -17.80 -8.11
N LEU A 240 -9.59 -18.05 -7.92
CA LEU A 240 -9.09 -19.19 -7.16
C LEU A 240 -8.80 -18.79 -5.71
N VAL A 241 -9.15 -19.67 -4.77
CA VAL A 241 -8.60 -19.62 -3.41
C VAL A 241 -7.47 -20.64 -3.35
N ARG A 242 -6.24 -20.18 -3.12
CA ARG A 242 -5.08 -21.07 -3.02
C ARG A 242 -4.45 -20.98 -1.64
N PHE A 243 -4.36 -22.08 -0.93
CA PHE A 243 -3.52 -22.13 0.25
C PHE A 243 -2.06 -22.27 -0.18
N ASP A 244 -1.26 -21.25 0.12
CA ASP A 244 0.20 -21.30 -0.10
C ASP A 244 0.86 -22.04 1.07
N ASP A 245 0.55 -23.33 1.19
CA ASP A 245 0.96 -24.27 2.24
C ASP A 245 2.36 -24.86 1.96
N THR A 246 3.40 -24.05 2.20
CA THR A 246 4.80 -24.41 1.92
C THR A 246 5.66 -24.45 3.18
N ASN A 247 5.07 -24.20 4.34
CA ASN A 247 5.78 -24.08 5.61
C ASN A 247 5.16 -24.99 6.69
N PRO A 248 5.60 -26.25 6.77
CA PRO A 248 4.97 -27.25 7.64
C PRO A 248 4.98 -26.86 9.13
N SER A 249 5.95 -26.07 9.59
CA SER A 249 6.08 -25.70 11.00
C SER A 249 5.13 -24.59 11.46
N LYS A 250 4.44 -23.90 10.54
CA LYS A 250 3.59 -22.73 10.86
C LYS A 250 2.14 -22.91 10.47
N GLU A 251 1.83 -23.98 9.76
CA GLU A 251 0.56 -24.19 9.07
C GLU A 251 -0.24 -25.30 9.73
N SER A 252 -1.57 -25.19 9.74
CA SER A 252 -2.44 -26.20 10.32
C SER A 252 -3.77 -26.29 9.57
N SER A 253 -4.43 -27.46 9.66
CA SER A 253 -5.77 -27.66 9.10
C SER A 253 -6.82 -26.77 9.76
N GLU A 254 -6.67 -26.48 11.06
CA GLU A 254 -7.52 -25.52 11.77
C GLU A 254 -7.48 -24.13 11.12
N PHE A 255 -6.30 -23.65 10.70
CA PHE A 255 -6.21 -22.37 10.01
C PHE A 255 -6.80 -22.41 8.60
N VAL A 256 -6.71 -23.54 7.89
CA VAL A 256 -7.39 -23.73 6.59
C VAL A 256 -8.90 -23.58 6.76
N GLU A 257 -9.49 -24.30 7.72
CA GLU A 257 -10.93 -24.27 8.00
C GLU A 257 -11.39 -22.85 8.39
N ASN A 258 -10.66 -22.17 9.25
CA ASN A 258 -10.97 -20.80 9.67
C ASN A 258 -10.87 -19.80 8.52
N VAL A 259 -9.87 -19.91 7.66
CA VAL A 259 -9.73 -19.05 6.48
C VAL A 259 -10.89 -19.27 5.51
N LEU A 260 -11.31 -20.51 5.27
CA LEU A 260 -12.49 -20.81 4.44
C LEU A 260 -13.77 -20.21 5.03
N LYS A 261 -13.96 -20.33 6.35
CA LYS A 261 -15.08 -19.70 7.07
C LYS A 261 -15.05 -18.18 6.94
N ASP A 262 -13.88 -17.55 7.04
CA ASP A 262 -13.74 -16.10 6.88
C ASP A 262 -14.05 -15.67 5.44
N ILE A 263 -13.61 -16.43 4.43
CA ILE A 263 -13.92 -16.20 3.01
C ILE A 263 -15.43 -16.28 2.76
N GLU A 264 -16.09 -17.31 3.29
CA GLU A 264 -17.54 -17.47 3.20
C GLU A 264 -18.28 -16.31 3.91
N THR A 265 -17.82 -15.95 5.10
CA THR A 265 -18.38 -14.83 5.88
C THR A 265 -18.23 -13.49 5.14
N LEU A 266 -17.14 -13.29 4.40
CA LEU A 266 -16.95 -12.10 3.56
C LEU A 266 -17.81 -12.12 2.29
N GLY A 267 -18.51 -13.21 1.99
CA GLY A 267 -19.30 -13.38 0.76
C GLY A 267 -18.44 -13.55 -0.49
N VAL A 268 -17.19 -13.99 -0.33
CA VAL A 268 -16.25 -14.17 -1.43
C VAL A 268 -16.58 -15.45 -2.20
N LYS A 269 -17.01 -15.28 -3.45
CA LYS A 269 -17.30 -16.39 -4.37
C LYS A 269 -16.04 -16.77 -5.14
N TYR A 270 -15.73 -18.06 -5.21
CA TYR A 270 -14.55 -18.59 -5.88
C TYR A 270 -14.89 -19.84 -6.67
N ASP A 271 -14.10 -20.13 -7.70
CA ASP A 271 -14.29 -21.26 -8.61
C ASP A 271 -13.71 -22.57 -8.06
N ALA A 272 -12.59 -22.48 -7.33
CA ALA A 272 -11.92 -23.64 -6.76
C ALA A 272 -11.06 -23.27 -5.56
N VAL A 273 -10.97 -24.22 -4.62
CA VAL A 273 -9.95 -24.24 -3.57
C VAL A 273 -8.81 -25.14 -4.02
N THR A 274 -7.58 -24.64 -3.94
CA THR A 274 -6.38 -25.37 -4.35
C THR A 274 -5.29 -25.23 -3.30
N TYR A 275 -4.27 -26.08 -3.37
CA TYR A 275 -3.17 -26.08 -2.42
C TYR A 275 -1.85 -26.15 -3.18
N THR A 276 -0.87 -25.38 -2.75
CA THR A 276 0.48 -25.41 -3.34
C THR A 276 1.15 -26.77 -3.11
N SER A 277 0.82 -27.46 -2.01
CA SER A 277 1.31 -28.81 -1.74
C SER A 277 0.87 -29.88 -2.74
N ASP A 278 -0.23 -29.66 -3.50
CA ASP A 278 -0.63 -30.55 -4.59
C ASP A 278 0.38 -30.51 -5.76
N TYR A 279 1.19 -29.45 -5.84
CA TYR A 279 2.19 -29.23 -6.91
C TYR A 279 3.61 -29.62 -6.51
N PHE A 280 3.83 -30.12 -5.28
CA PHE A 280 5.18 -30.48 -4.81
C PHE A 280 5.94 -31.44 -5.75
N PRO A 281 5.34 -32.52 -6.30
CA PRO A 281 6.06 -33.37 -7.25
C PRO A 281 6.58 -32.59 -8.47
N LYS A 282 5.73 -31.78 -9.09
CA LYS A 282 6.08 -30.98 -10.27
C LYS A 282 7.09 -29.87 -9.95
N LEU A 283 7.00 -29.28 -8.75
CA LEU A 283 7.96 -28.28 -8.27
C LEU A 283 9.35 -28.90 -8.05
N MET A 284 9.41 -30.14 -7.54
CA MET A 284 10.68 -30.87 -7.37
C MET A 284 11.29 -31.24 -8.72
N GLU A 285 10.48 -31.75 -9.67
CA GLU A 285 10.91 -31.99 -11.05
C GLU A 285 11.47 -30.72 -11.71
N MET A 286 10.82 -29.58 -11.48
CA MET A 286 11.30 -28.29 -11.99
C MET A 286 12.63 -27.88 -11.35
N ALA A 287 12.81 -28.08 -10.03
CA ALA A 287 14.09 -27.81 -9.38
C ALA A 287 15.21 -28.67 -9.97
N GLU A 288 14.98 -29.97 -10.19
CA GLU A 288 15.93 -30.86 -10.85
C GLU A 288 16.25 -30.44 -12.29
N CYS A 289 15.23 -30.00 -13.04
CA CYS A 289 15.40 -29.48 -14.39
C CYS A 289 16.32 -28.25 -14.40
N LEU A 290 16.11 -27.30 -13.47
CA LEU A 290 16.94 -26.11 -13.35
C LEU A 290 18.37 -26.44 -12.91
N ILE A 291 18.56 -27.43 -12.03
CA ILE A 291 19.90 -27.92 -11.65
C ILE A 291 20.62 -28.50 -12.88
N LYS A 292 19.95 -29.36 -13.67
CA LYS A 292 20.50 -29.95 -14.89
C LYS A 292 20.86 -28.91 -15.96
N GLN A 293 20.12 -27.80 -16.02
CA GLN A 293 20.39 -26.67 -16.91
C GLN A 293 21.48 -25.72 -16.37
N GLY A 294 22.04 -25.98 -15.18
CA GLY A 294 23.00 -25.08 -14.53
C GLY A 294 22.39 -23.76 -14.04
N LYS A 295 21.07 -23.67 -13.93
CA LYS A 295 20.31 -22.50 -13.46
C LYS A 295 20.00 -22.55 -11.96
N ALA A 296 20.32 -23.65 -11.29
CA ALA A 296 20.22 -23.79 -9.85
C ALA A 296 21.36 -24.67 -9.33
N TYR A 297 21.72 -24.50 -8.07
CA TYR A 297 22.78 -25.27 -7.41
C TYR A 297 22.43 -25.49 -5.94
N VAL A 298 23.08 -26.47 -5.31
CA VAL A 298 22.92 -26.79 -3.89
C VAL A 298 24.02 -26.11 -3.10
N ASP A 299 23.63 -25.43 -2.02
CA ASP A 299 24.51 -24.62 -1.18
C ASP A 299 24.40 -25.06 0.28
N ASP A 300 25.54 -25.36 0.89
CA ASP A 300 25.67 -25.70 2.31
C ASP A 300 26.28 -24.56 3.14
N THR A 301 26.45 -23.38 2.53
CA THR A 301 26.96 -22.20 3.23
C THR A 301 26.04 -21.84 4.40
N PRO A 302 26.58 -21.68 5.63
CA PRO A 302 25.78 -21.30 6.78
C PRO A 302 24.98 -20.02 6.53
N LYS A 303 23.74 -19.98 7.02
CA LYS A 303 22.75 -18.93 6.73
C LYS A 303 23.28 -17.50 6.91
N ASP A 304 23.99 -17.22 8.00
CA ASP A 304 24.49 -15.87 8.30
C ASP A 304 25.61 -15.44 7.33
N LYS A 305 26.45 -16.40 6.93
CA LYS A 305 27.48 -16.20 5.91
C LYS A 305 26.85 -16.00 4.53
N MET A 306 25.88 -16.84 4.16
CA MET A 306 25.11 -16.70 2.91
C MET A 306 24.44 -15.31 2.82
N ASN A 307 23.85 -14.82 3.91
CA ASN A 307 23.24 -13.48 3.94
C ASN A 307 24.26 -12.36 3.69
N THR A 308 25.45 -12.48 4.29
CA THR A 308 26.56 -11.54 4.12
C THR A 308 27.07 -11.55 2.69
N GLU A 309 27.37 -12.73 2.15
CA GLU A 309 27.80 -12.93 0.76
C GLU A 309 26.78 -12.34 -0.24
N ARG A 310 25.48 -12.59 -0.04
CA ARG A 310 24.43 -12.02 -0.88
C ARG A 310 24.37 -10.49 -0.80
N ARG A 311 24.51 -9.93 0.41
CA ARG A 311 24.51 -8.47 0.61
C ARG A 311 25.69 -7.81 -0.10
N ASP A 312 26.84 -8.47 -0.06
CA ASP A 312 28.11 -7.94 -0.55
C ASP A 312 28.39 -8.37 -2.01
N GLY A 313 27.52 -9.20 -2.62
CA GLY A 313 27.61 -9.63 -4.00
C GLY A 313 28.68 -10.71 -4.25
N VAL A 314 29.10 -11.43 -3.21
CA VAL A 314 30.13 -12.47 -3.27
C VAL A 314 29.50 -13.81 -3.61
N GLU A 315 30.01 -14.48 -4.65
CA GLU A 315 29.53 -15.81 -5.03
C GLU A 315 29.81 -16.85 -3.93
N SER A 316 28.86 -17.76 -3.71
CA SER A 316 29.08 -18.91 -2.83
C SER A 316 30.14 -19.84 -3.42
N LYS A 317 30.91 -20.50 -2.56
CA LYS A 317 31.88 -21.53 -2.96
C LYS A 317 31.22 -22.69 -3.74
N CYS A 318 29.95 -22.96 -3.46
CA CYS A 318 29.17 -24.04 -4.08
C CYS A 318 28.55 -23.64 -5.44
N ARG A 319 28.61 -22.36 -5.83
CA ARG A 319 27.90 -21.82 -7.00
C ARG A 319 28.33 -22.46 -8.33
N ASN A 320 29.57 -22.94 -8.40
CA ASN A 320 30.17 -23.55 -9.58
C ASN A 320 30.42 -25.06 -9.42
N SER A 321 29.75 -25.71 -8.45
CA SER A 321 29.72 -27.18 -8.36
C SER A 321 29.12 -27.81 -9.62
N THR A 322 29.53 -29.03 -9.93
CA THR A 322 29.06 -29.72 -11.14
C THR A 322 27.59 -30.12 -11.02
N VAL A 323 26.95 -30.45 -12.15
CA VAL A 323 25.55 -30.91 -12.14
C VAL A 323 25.40 -32.19 -11.32
N GLU A 324 26.37 -33.10 -11.42
CA GLU A 324 26.38 -34.39 -10.71
C GLU A 324 26.48 -34.19 -9.19
N GLU A 325 27.37 -33.31 -8.73
CA GLU A 325 27.51 -32.96 -7.31
C GLU A 325 26.21 -32.35 -6.76
N ASN A 326 25.60 -31.43 -7.50
CA ASN A 326 24.34 -30.79 -7.13
C ASN A 326 23.19 -31.80 -7.05
N LEU A 327 23.08 -32.74 -8.01
CA LEU A 327 22.04 -33.77 -8.01
C LEU A 327 22.22 -34.76 -6.85
N LEU A 328 23.47 -35.10 -6.50
CA LEU A 328 23.77 -35.95 -5.35
C LEU A 328 23.34 -35.25 -4.04
N LEU A 329 23.71 -33.99 -3.84
CA LEU A 329 23.30 -33.23 -2.65
C LEU A 329 21.78 -32.98 -2.63
N TRP A 330 21.14 -32.78 -3.78
CA TRP A 330 19.69 -32.68 -3.88
C TRP A 330 19.01 -33.99 -3.42
N SER A 331 19.51 -35.15 -3.83
CA SER A 331 19.03 -36.45 -3.34
C SER A 331 19.16 -36.58 -1.83
N GLU A 332 20.31 -36.17 -1.25
CA GLU A 332 20.52 -36.11 0.20
C GLU A 332 19.49 -35.20 0.90
N MET A 333 19.18 -34.04 0.30
CA MET A 333 18.14 -33.12 0.79
C MET A 333 16.75 -33.79 0.77
N VAL A 334 16.36 -34.37 -0.36
CA VAL A 334 15.06 -35.05 -0.54
C VAL A 334 14.87 -36.17 0.49
N ASN A 335 15.92 -36.95 0.73
CA ASN A 335 15.94 -38.02 1.74
C ASN A 335 16.02 -37.50 3.18
N GLY A 336 16.27 -36.20 3.39
CA GLY A 336 16.36 -35.59 4.70
C GLY A 336 17.54 -36.09 5.54
N THR A 337 18.65 -36.47 4.90
CA THR A 337 19.85 -36.95 5.61
C THR A 337 20.49 -35.83 6.42
N LYS A 338 21.40 -36.17 7.35
CA LYS A 338 22.16 -35.16 8.12
C LYS A 338 22.85 -34.15 7.19
N ARG A 339 23.41 -34.63 6.08
CA ARG A 339 24.03 -33.77 5.06
C ARG A 339 22.99 -32.90 4.35
N GLY A 340 21.89 -33.50 3.89
CA GLY A 340 20.80 -32.78 3.24
C GLY A 340 20.21 -31.65 4.09
N THR A 341 20.02 -31.87 5.39
CA THR A 341 19.45 -30.86 6.30
C THR A 341 20.30 -29.58 6.45
N GLN A 342 21.59 -29.64 6.11
CA GLN A 342 22.50 -28.49 6.13
C GLN A 342 22.48 -27.71 4.81
N CYS A 343 21.81 -28.23 3.79
CA CYS A 343 21.83 -27.69 2.43
C CYS A 343 20.53 -26.96 2.08
N CYS A 344 20.62 -26.08 1.09
CA CYS A 344 19.48 -25.46 0.42
C CYS A 344 19.70 -25.42 -1.10
N VAL A 345 18.64 -25.39 -1.91
CA VAL A 345 18.77 -25.13 -3.35
C VAL A 345 18.66 -23.64 -3.58
N ARG A 346 19.57 -23.08 -4.37
CA ARG A 346 19.57 -21.66 -4.76
C ARG A 346 19.46 -21.54 -6.28
N GLY A 347 18.75 -20.52 -6.74
CA GLY A 347 18.81 -20.11 -8.13
C GLY A 347 20.18 -19.56 -8.46
N LYS A 348 20.67 -19.82 -9.68
CA LYS A 348 21.90 -19.24 -10.22
C LYS A 348 21.52 -18.04 -11.10
N LEU A 349 21.29 -16.91 -10.44
CA LEU A 349 20.94 -15.64 -11.04
C LEU A 349 22.19 -14.73 -11.06
N ASP A 350 22.04 -13.42 -10.90
CA ASP A 350 23.16 -12.48 -10.92
C ASP A 350 23.47 -11.95 -9.52
N MET A 351 24.68 -12.24 -9.04
CA MET A 351 25.17 -11.80 -7.73
C MET A 351 25.57 -10.32 -7.71
N GLN A 352 25.82 -9.71 -8.87
CA GLN A 352 26.16 -8.29 -9.01
C GLN A 352 24.93 -7.39 -9.19
N GLU A 353 23.75 -7.97 -9.40
CA GLU A 353 22.51 -7.24 -9.64
C GLU A 353 22.22 -6.26 -8.48
N PRO A 354 21.95 -4.96 -8.77
CA PRO A 354 21.57 -3.99 -7.75
C PRO A 354 20.35 -4.43 -6.92
N ASN A 355 19.37 -5.08 -7.57
CA ASN A 355 18.25 -5.70 -6.88
C ASN A 355 18.68 -6.99 -6.16
N LYS A 356 18.86 -6.89 -4.83
CA LYS A 356 19.29 -7.99 -3.96
C LYS A 356 18.39 -9.23 -3.99
N SER A 357 17.12 -9.10 -4.39
CA SER A 357 16.21 -10.25 -4.53
C SER A 357 16.66 -11.22 -5.65
N LEU A 358 17.34 -10.70 -6.66
CA LEU A 358 17.89 -11.46 -7.80
C LEU A 358 19.27 -12.05 -7.52
N ARG A 359 19.86 -11.81 -6.34
CA ARG A 359 21.13 -12.41 -5.96
C ARG A 359 20.93 -13.80 -5.40
N ASP A 360 21.00 -14.80 -6.27
CA ASP A 360 20.91 -16.24 -6.00
C ASP A 360 19.95 -16.60 -4.85
N PRO A 361 18.64 -16.38 -5.02
CA PRO A 361 17.64 -16.63 -3.98
C PRO A 361 17.48 -18.11 -3.70
N VAL A 362 17.05 -18.44 -2.47
CA VAL A 362 16.79 -19.81 -2.05
C VAL A 362 15.47 -20.29 -2.67
N TYR A 363 15.50 -21.42 -3.36
CA TYR A 363 14.35 -22.09 -3.96
C TYR A 363 13.79 -23.20 -3.09
N TYR A 364 14.65 -23.99 -2.45
CA TYR A 364 14.24 -25.08 -1.56
C TYR A 364 15.04 -25.09 -0.26
N ARG A 365 14.39 -25.50 0.81
CA ARG A 365 14.98 -25.73 2.13
C ARG A 365 14.57 -27.09 2.67
N CYS A 366 15.43 -27.68 3.50
CA CYS A 366 15.07 -28.85 4.28
C CYS A 366 14.28 -28.46 5.54
N ASN A 367 13.20 -29.18 5.82
CA ASN A 367 12.46 -29.10 7.07
C ASN A 367 11.92 -30.50 7.41
N PRO A 368 12.33 -31.12 8.53
CA PRO A 368 11.90 -32.47 8.87
C PRO A 368 10.46 -32.56 9.36
N ASP A 369 9.85 -31.42 9.72
CA ASP A 369 8.51 -31.34 10.30
C ASP A 369 7.44 -31.89 9.34
N PRO A 370 6.41 -32.58 9.86
CA PRO A 370 5.32 -33.09 9.05
C PRO A 370 4.44 -31.95 8.51
N HIS A 371 4.05 -32.06 7.25
CA HIS A 371 3.10 -31.14 6.61
C HIS A 371 1.66 -31.47 7.02
N HIS A 372 0.84 -30.46 7.28
CA HIS A 372 -0.54 -30.67 7.77
C HIS A 372 -1.43 -31.50 6.81
N ARG A 373 -1.20 -31.41 5.48
CA ARG A 373 -1.92 -32.23 4.46
C ARG A 373 -1.23 -33.51 4.02
N VAL A 374 0.08 -33.46 3.79
CA VAL A 374 0.83 -34.56 3.15
C VAL A 374 1.74 -35.31 4.12
N GLY A 375 1.61 -35.01 5.42
CA GLY A 375 2.34 -35.67 6.49
C GLY A 375 3.85 -35.58 6.31
N SER A 376 4.54 -36.68 6.62
CA SER A 376 6.00 -36.78 6.55
C SER A 376 6.56 -37.12 5.17
N LYS A 377 5.73 -37.09 4.11
CA LYS A 377 6.11 -37.54 2.75
C LYS A 377 7.30 -36.78 2.19
N TYR A 378 7.41 -35.49 2.49
CA TYR A 378 8.49 -34.63 1.99
C TYR A 378 9.35 -34.10 3.14
N LYS A 379 10.65 -33.96 2.87
CA LYS A 379 11.64 -33.34 3.78
C LYS A 379 12.20 -32.02 3.23
N VAL A 380 11.90 -31.73 1.97
CA VAL A 380 12.25 -30.48 1.28
C VAL A 380 10.97 -29.73 0.95
N TYR A 381 10.99 -28.43 1.16
CA TYR A 381 9.86 -27.56 0.88
C TYR A 381 10.33 -26.36 0.05
N PRO A 382 9.57 -25.99 -1.01
CA PRO A 382 9.92 -24.84 -1.81
C PRO A 382 9.69 -23.56 -1.01
N THR A 383 10.42 -22.51 -1.35
CA THR A 383 10.14 -21.16 -0.85
C THR A 383 8.98 -20.54 -1.60
N TYR A 384 8.35 -19.53 -1.00
CA TYR A 384 7.28 -18.76 -1.65
C TYR A 384 7.72 -18.21 -3.01
N ASP A 385 8.93 -17.64 -3.08
CA ASP A 385 9.45 -17.00 -4.29
C ASP A 385 9.63 -18.01 -5.45
N PHE A 386 9.87 -19.29 -5.16
CA PHE A 386 9.97 -20.35 -6.16
C PHE A 386 8.61 -20.97 -6.50
N ALA A 387 7.81 -21.30 -5.49
CA ALA A 387 6.53 -21.99 -5.70
C ALA A 387 5.46 -21.08 -6.34
N CYS A 388 5.35 -19.83 -5.88
CA CYS A 388 4.26 -18.96 -6.29
C CYS A 388 4.21 -18.67 -7.81
N PRO A 389 5.32 -18.29 -8.48
CA PRO A 389 5.31 -18.11 -9.94
C PRO A 389 4.95 -19.39 -10.69
N PHE A 390 5.53 -20.53 -10.30
CA PHE A 390 5.26 -21.81 -10.93
C PHE A 390 3.78 -22.18 -10.86
N VAL A 391 3.18 -22.13 -9.67
CA VAL A 391 1.78 -22.52 -9.46
C VAL A 391 0.83 -21.51 -10.11
N ASP A 392 1.12 -20.20 -10.05
CA ASP A 392 0.33 -19.18 -10.77
C ASP A 392 0.28 -19.47 -12.28
N ALA A 393 1.41 -19.81 -12.90
CA ALA A 393 1.47 -20.13 -14.32
C ALA A 393 0.65 -21.37 -14.66
N LEU A 394 0.84 -22.48 -13.91
CA LEU A 394 0.18 -23.77 -14.13
C LEU A 394 -1.33 -23.71 -13.90
N GLN A 395 -1.80 -22.91 -12.95
CA GLN A 395 -3.24 -22.75 -12.66
C GLN A 395 -3.96 -21.84 -13.65
N GLY A 396 -3.24 -21.24 -14.60
CA GLY A 396 -3.84 -20.30 -15.54
C GLY A 396 -4.09 -18.91 -14.96
N VAL A 397 -3.48 -18.55 -13.81
CA VAL A 397 -3.58 -17.19 -13.24
C VAL A 397 -3.05 -16.17 -14.24
N THR A 398 -3.91 -15.27 -14.71
CA THR A 398 -3.51 -14.20 -15.64
C THR A 398 -2.93 -13.00 -14.90
N HIS A 399 -3.54 -12.66 -13.76
CA HIS A 399 -3.21 -11.47 -12.98
C HIS A 399 -2.98 -11.87 -11.52
N ALA A 400 -1.74 -11.75 -11.08
CA ALA A 400 -1.30 -12.01 -9.72
C ALA A 400 -1.41 -10.74 -8.88
N LEU A 401 -2.52 -10.54 -8.18
CA LEU A 401 -2.70 -9.40 -7.29
C LEU A 401 -1.82 -9.56 -6.06
N ARG A 402 -0.99 -8.55 -5.75
CA ARG A 402 -0.07 -8.55 -4.60
C ARG A 402 0.01 -7.17 -3.95
N SER A 403 0.37 -7.14 -2.67
CA SER A 403 0.66 -5.88 -1.99
C SER A 403 1.98 -5.27 -2.51
N SER A 404 2.05 -3.95 -2.56
CA SER A 404 3.23 -3.20 -3.01
C SER A 404 4.49 -3.41 -2.14
N GLU A 405 4.37 -4.00 -0.95
CA GLU A 405 5.52 -4.38 -0.11
C GLU A 405 6.42 -5.45 -0.74
N TYR A 406 5.93 -6.14 -1.77
CA TYR A 406 6.67 -7.14 -2.52
C TYR A 406 7.26 -6.60 -3.84
N HIS A 407 7.20 -5.28 -4.08
CA HIS A 407 7.61 -4.66 -5.35
C HIS A 407 8.99 -5.10 -5.82
N ASP A 408 9.98 -5.07 -4.92
CA ASP A 408 11.37 -5.46 -5.23
C ASP A 408 11.49 -6.91 -5.72
N ARG A 409 10.53 -7.78 -5.36
CA ARG A 409 10.49 -9.21 -5.76
C ARG A 409 9.76 -9.45 -7.07
N ASN A 410 9.17 -8.43 -7.70
CA ASN A 410 8.51 -8.60 -8.99
C ASN A 410 9.52 -9.02 -10.06
N ALA A 411 10.70 -8.41 -10.09
CA ALA A 411 11.77 -8.79 -11.00
C ALA A 411 12.21 -10.25 -10.80
N GLN A 412 12.34 -10.67 -9.53
CA GLN A 412 12.62 -12.06 -9.17
C GLN A 412 11.53 -13.02 -9.66
N TYR A 413 10.25 -12.68 -9.48
CA TYR A 413 9.13 -13.50 -9.96
C TYR A 413 9.17 -13.72 -11.48
N TYR A 414 9.38 -12.65 -12.25
CA TYR A 414 9.47 -12.75 -13.71
C TYR A 414 10.71 -13.52 -14.16
N ARG A 415 11.85 -13.32 -13.51
CA ARG A 415 13.08 -14.04 -13.83
C ARG A 415 12.92 -15.54 -13.58
N ILE A 416 12.31 -15.93 -12.47
CA ILE A 416 12.04 -17.34 -12.15
C ILE A 416 11.09 -17.96 -13.19
N LEU A 417 10.02 -17.28 -13.58
CA LEU A 417 9.12 -17.75 -14.66
C LEU A 417 9.87 -17.99 -15.97
N GLN A 418 10.72 -17.03 -16.35
CA GLN A 418 11.54 -17.13 -17.56
C GLN A 418 12.50 -18.31 -17.50
N ASP A 419 13.20 -18.49 -16.37
CA ASP A 419 14.16 -19.58 -16.19
C ASP A 419 13.47 -20.96 -16.25
N MET A 420 12.24 -21.06 -15.73
CA MET A 420 11.36 -22.23 -15.82
C MET A 420 10.74 -22.45 -17.21
N GLY A 421 10.85 -21.48 -18.13
CA GLY A 421 10.22 -21.54 -19.46
C GLY A 421 8.69 -21.46 -19.42
N LEU A 422 8.11 -20.82 -18.39
CA LEU A 422 6.67 -20.73 -18.19
C LEU A 422 6.11 -19.41 -18.75
N ARG A 423 4.80 -19.40 -19.02
CA ARG A 423 4.13 -18.17 -19.46
C ARG A 423 4.25 -17.09 -18.40
N ARG A 424 4.29 -15.85 -18.86
CA ARG A 424 4.25 -14.69 -18.00
C ARG A 424 2.86 -14.55 -17.34
N VAL A 425 2.88 -14.23 -16.05
CA VAL A 425 1.71 -13.87 -15.25
C VAL A 425 1.88 -12.41 -14.84
N GLU A 426 0.92 -11.55 -15.17
CA GLU A 426 1.05 -10.13 -14.88
C GLU A 426 0.82 -9.86 -13.39
N ILE A 427 1.77 -9.19 -12.74
CA ILE A 427 1.60 -8.77 -11.34
C ILE A 427 0.83 -7.46 -11.32
N PHE A 428 -0.28 -7.45 -10.59
CA PHE A 428 -1.01 -6.23 -10.29
C PHE A 428 -0.79 -5.85 -8.82
N GLU A 429 -0.21 -4.68 -8.58
CA GLU A 429 0.13 -4.25 -7.23
C GLU A 429 -0.96 -3.33 -6.65
N PHE A 430 -1.30 -3.55 -5.39
CA PHE A 430 -2.17 -2.67 -4.61
C PHE A 430 -1.50 -2.32 -3.28
N SER A 431 -1.88 -1.21 -2.67
CA SER A 431 -1.32 -0.83 -1.37
C SER A 431 -1.87 -1.72 -0.26
N ARG A 432 -0.97 -2.12 0.65
CA ARG A 432 -1.36 -2.77 1.90
C ARG A 432 -2.27 -1.83 2.70
N LEU A 433 -3.35 -2.37 3.26
CA LEU A 433 -4.20 -1.64 4.20
C LEU A 433 -3.47 -1.51 5.54
N ASN A 434 -3.30 -0.28 6.01
CA ASN A 434 -2.81 0.02 7.36
C ASN A 434 -3.87 0.83 8.10
N MET A 435 -4.09 0.51 9.39
CA MET A 435 -5.08 1.18 10.23
C MET A 435 -4.37 1.87 11.40
N VAL A 436 -4.78 3.10 11.75
CA VAL A 436 -4.27 3.81 12.93
C VAL A 436 -4.55 2.96 14.19
N TYR A 437 -3.61 2.96 15.14
CA TYR A 437 -3.66 2.19 16.40
C TYR A 437 -3.85 0.67 16.22
N THR A 438 -3.44 0.12 15.07
CA THR A 438 -3.68 -1.29 14.74
C THR A 438 -2.42 -1.95 14.22
N VAL A 439 -2.13 -3.15 14.72
CA VAL A 439 -1.09 -4.02 14.16
C VAL A 439 -1.73 -5.13 13.35
N LEU A 440 -1.22 -5.36 12.14
CA LEU A 440 -1.69 -6.43 11.24
C LEU A 440 -0.64 -7.53 11.03
N SER A 441 0.49 -7.45 11.72
CA SER A 441 1.53 -8.48 11.63
C SER A 441 1.03 -9.76 12.34
N LYS A 442 1.02 -10.90 11.62
CA LYS A 442 0.66 -12.20 12.20
C LYS A 442 1.51 -12.54 13.43
N ARG A 443 2.81 -12.19 13.42
CA ARG A 443 3.73 -12.39 14.55
C ARG A 443 3.26 -11.63 15.79
N THR A 444 2.89 -10.36 15.62
CA THR A 444 2.45 -9.50 16.73
C THR A 444 1.08 -9.91 17.26
N LEU A 445 0.13 -10.22 16.37
CA LEU A 445 -1.19 -10.70 16.78
C LEU A 445 -1.09 -12.02 17.55
N ARG A 446 -0.25 -12.95 17.09
CA ARG A 446 0.03 -14.20 17.79
C ARG A 446 0.61 -13.96 19.19
N TRP A 447 1.49 -12.98 19.33
CA TRP A 447 2.06 -12.61 20.63
C TRP A 447 0.97 -12.16 21.61
N PHE A 448 0.00 -11.34 21.19
CA PHE A 448 -1.10 -10.90 22.06
C PHE A 448 -1.97 -12.07 22.55
N VAL A 449 -2.26 -13.05 21.69
CA VAL A 449 -2.99 -14.27 22.05
C VAL A 449 -2.18 -15.13 23.02
N GLN A 450 -0.91 -15.41 22.69
CA GLN A 450 -0.04 -16.25 23.52
C GLN A 450 0.21 -15.66 24.91
N ASN A 451 0.25 -14.33 25.03
CA ASN A 451 0.45 -13.62 26.29
C ASN A 451 -0.87 -13.27 27.00
N LYS A 452 -2.00 -13.84 26.56
CA LYS A 452 -3.33 -13.67 27.17
C LYS A 452 -3.72 -12.19 27.39
N LYS A 453 -3.34 -11.33 26.45
CA LYS A 453 -3.73 -9.90 26.45
C LYS A 453 -5.09 -9.66 25.79
N VAL A 454 -5.57 -10.68 25.10
CA VAL A 454 -6.90 -10.81 24.51
C VAL A 454 -7.44 -12.22 24.79
N ASP A 455 -8.75 -12.41 24.60
CA ASP A 455 -9.40 -13.70 24.84
C ASP A 455 -8.87 -14.76 23.88
N ASP A 456 -8.94 -14.49 22.58
CA ASP A 456 -8.52 -15.35 21.48
C ASP A 456 -8.41 -14.55 20.16
N TRP A 457 -8.31 -15.23 19.02
CA TRP A 457 -8.27 -14.60 17.69
C TRP A 457 -9.59 -13.93 17.27
N THR A 458 -10.69 -14.24 17.93
CA THR A 458 -12.03 -13.69 17.69
C THR A 458 -12.36 -12.52 18.62
N ASP A 459 -11.44 -12.12 19.51
CA ASP A 459 -11.63 -10.99 20.42
C ASP A 459 -12.08 -9.72 19.66
N ALA A 460 -13.09 -9.02 20.16
CA ALA A 460 -13.66 -7.84 19.52
C ALA A 460 -12.65 -6.68 19.35
N ARG A 461 -11.54 -6.69 20.09
CA ARG A 461 -10.45 -5.71 19.97
C ARG A 461 -9.49 -6.05 18.84
N PHE A 462 -9.48 -7.29 18.35
CA PHE A 462 -8.60 -7.71 17.28
C PHE A 462 -9.08 -7.24 15.90
N PRO A 463 -8.15 -6.93 14.98
CA PRO A 463 -8.48 -6.56 13.61
C PRO A 463 -8.74 -7.77 12.71
N THR A 464 -8.97 -8.95 13.30
CA THR A 464 -9.35 -10.17 12.57
C THR A 464 -10.74 -10.01 11.98
N VAL A 465 -11.04 -10.73 10.89
CA VAL A 465 -12.38 -10.67 10.27
C VAL A 465 -13.44 -11.08 11.30
N GLN A 466 -13.22 -12.17 12.02
CA GLN A 466 -14.15 -12.61 13.07
C GLN A 466 -14.22 -11.63 14.24
N GLY A 467 -13.10 -11.02 14.65
CA GLY A 467 -13.07 -10.05 15.75
C GLY A 467 -13.86 -8.78 15.46
N ILE A 468 -13.67 -8.18 14.28
CA ILE A 468 -14.40 -6.96 13.89
C ILE A 468 -15.90 -7.24 13.69
N LEU A 469 -16.27 -8.42 13.20
CA LEU A 469 -17.67 -8.83 13.07
C LEU A 469 -18.30 -9.10 14.44
N ARG A 470 -17.60 -9.78 15.35
CA ARG A 470 -18.03 -9.95 16.76
C ARG A 470 -18.26 -8.62 17.45
N ARG A 471 -17.48 -7.59 17.13
CA ARG A 471 -17.67 -6.22 17.63
C ARG A 471 -18.94 -5.53 17.10
N GLY A 472 -19.56 -6.06 16.05
CA GLY A 472 -20.79 -5.52 15.46
C GLY A 472 -20.58 -4.79 14.12
N LEU A 473 -19.45 -5.01 13.46
CA LEU A 473 -19.28 -4.55 12.07
C LEU A 473 -20.17 -5.39 11.13
N LYS A 474 -20.85 -4.73 10.20
CA LYS A 474 -21.59 -5.37 9.10
C LYS A 474 -20.66 -5.62 7.93
N ILE A 475 -20.81 -6.77 7.26
CA ILE A 475 -19.96 -7.20 6.14
C ILE A 475 -20.08 -6.20 4.99
N GLU A 476 -21.29 -5.71 4.73
CA GLU A 476 -21.58 -4.70 3.72
C GLU A 476 -20.78 -3.41 3.94
N ALA A 477 -20.60 -3.00 5.20
CA ALA A 477 -19.79 -1.84 5.56
C ALA A 477 -18.31 -2.07 5.24
N LEU A 478 -17.81 -3.28 5.53
CA LEU A 478 -16.43 -3.68 5.25
C LEU A 478 -16.15 -3.74 3.74
N ILE A 479 -17.06 -4.36 2.97
CA ILE A 479 -16.97 -4.44 1.52
C ILE A 479 -16.95 -3.02 0.93
N GLN A 480 -17.90 -2.18 1.31
CA GLN A 480 -17.97 -0.80 0.83
C GLN A 480 -16.67 -0.03 1.16
N PHE A 481 -16.18 -0.14 2.39
CA PHE A 481 -14.93 0.51 2.81
C PHE A 481 -13.70 0.07 2.01
N ILE A 482 -13.63 -1.22 1.65
CA ILE A 482 -12.52 -1.77 0.86
C ILE A 482 -12.62 -1.33 -0.61
N LEU A 483 -13.82 -1.39 -1.19
CA LEU A 483 -14.04 -0.98 -2.59
C LEU A 483 -13.84 0.52 -2.78
N GLU A 484 -14.23 1.36 -1.81
CA GLU A 484 -13.98 2.82 -1.84
C GLU A 484 -12.48 3.16 -1.87
N GLN A 485 -11.62 2.31 -1.32
CA GLN A 485 -10.16 2.50 -1.43
C GLN A 485 -9.61 2.11 -2.80
N GLY A 486 -10.29 1.19 -3.48
CA GLY A 486 -9.85 0.63 -4.75
C GLY A 486 -8.49 -0.06 -4.70
N ALA A 487 -7.92 -0.25 -5.88
CA ALA A 487 -6.66 -0.95 -6.08
C ALA A 487 -5.45 0.02 -6.17
N SER A 488 -5.54 1.18 -5.51
CA SER A 488 -4.49 2.20 -5.51
C SER A 488 -3.17 1.64 -4.97
N LYS A 489 -2.05 2.05 -5.57
CA LYS A 489 -0.69 1.71 -5.11
C LYS A 489 -0.22 2.58 -3.94
N ASN A 490 -0.91 3.69 -3.67
CA ASN A 490 -0.51 4.63 -2.62
C ASN A 490 -0.76 4.04 -1.23
N LEU A 491 0.29 4.01 -0.42
CA LEU A 491 0.22 3.55 0.95
C LEU A 491 -0.58 4.57 1.77
N ASN A 492 -1.74 4.15 2.25
CA ASN A 492 -2.65 5.01 3.00
C ASN A 492 -2.83 4.45 4.41
N LEU A 493 -2.65 5.32 5.40
CA LEU A 493 -3.00 5.02 6.79
C LEU A 493 -4.46 5.43 7.01
N MET A 494 -5.30 4.46 7.37
CA MET A 494 -6.75 4.62 7.46
C MET A 494 -7.21 4.65 8.92
N GLU A 495 -8.23 5.44 9.20
CA GLU A 495 -8.84 5.52 10.53
C GLU A 495 -10.07 4.62 10.64
N TRP A 496 -10.28 4.06 11.83
CA TRP A 496 -11.46 3.24 12.12
C TRP A 496 -12.77 4.02 12.00
N ASP A 497 -12.75 5.33 12.28
CA ASP A 497 -13.93 6.18 12.25
C ASP A 497 -14.62 6.19 10.89
N LYS A 498 -13.85 6.10 9.79
CA LYS A 498 -14.41 5.99 8.44
C LYS A 498 -15.22 4.71 8.28
N LEU A 499 -14.64 3.57 8.65
CA LEU A 499 -15.31 2.27 8.60
C LEU A 499 -16.54 2.23 9.51
N TRP A 500 -16.42 2.73 10.74
CA TRP A 500 -17.54 2.76 11.69
C TRP A 500 -18.64 3.75 11.29
N THR A 501 -18.30 4.83 10.59
CA THR A 501 -19.30 5.76 10.02
C THR A 501 -20.11 5.08 8.93
N ILE A 502 -19.47 4.31 8.04
CA ILE A 502 -20.17 3.50 7.03
C ILE A 502 -21.07 2.47 7.73
N ASN A 503 -20.54 1.76 8.74
CA ASN A 503 -21.30 0.79 9.52
C ASN A 503 -22.52 1.41 10.21
N LYS A 504 -22.34 2.59 10.83
CA LYS A 504 -23.43 3.33 11.49
C LYS A 504 -24.55 3.67 10.51
N LYS A 505 -24.24 4.11 9.29
CA LYS A 505 -25.25 4.41 8.26
C LYS A 505 -26.08 3.17 7.88
N ILE A 506 -25.51 1.98 7.96
CA ILE A 506 -26.20 0.71 7.67
C ILE A 506 -27.05 0.27 8.87
N ILE A 507 -26.54 0.41 10.09
CA ILE A 507 -27.20 -0.08 11.31
C ILE A 507 -28.30 0.87 11.81
N ASP A 508 -28.11 2.19 11.73
CA ASP A 508 -29.01 3.19 12.32
C ASP A 508 -30.48 3.07 11.85
N PRO A 509 -30.79 2.80 10.57
CA PRO A 509 -32.17 2.61 10.12
C PRO A 509 -32.84 1.32 10.64
N VAL A 510 -32.07 0.27 10.95
CA VAL A 510 -32.59 -1.06 11.28
C VAL A 510 -32.49 -1.42 12.76
N CYS A 511 -31.71 -0.68 13.54
CA CYS A 511 -31.49 -0.98 14.96
C CYS A 511 -32.66 -0.51 15.83
N GLY A 512 -33.23 -1.41 16.63
CA GLY A 512 -34.19 -1.04 17.67
C GLY A 512 -33.56 -0.10 18.69
N ARG A 513 -34.32 0.91 19.14
CA ARG A 513 -33.84 1.83 20.18
C ARG A 513 -34.18 1.21 21.54
N HIS A 514 -33.16 1.04 22.36
CA HIS A 514 -33.28 0.50 23.71
C HIS A 514 -32.65 1.46 24.70
N THR A 515 -33.25 1.57 25.89
CA THR A 515 -32.68 2.33 27.00
C THR A 515 -31.94 1.35 27.92
N ALA A 516 -30.66 1.61 28.17
CA ALA A 516 -29.85 0.88 29.12
C ALA A 516 -29.23 1.85 30.13
N VAL A 517 -29.26 1.49 31.41
CA VAL A 517 -28.66 2.25 32.49
C VAL A 517 -27.54 1.40 33.09
N LEU A 518 -26.35 1.97 33.23
CA LEU A 518 -25.26 1.28 33.89
C LEU A 518 -25.61 1.08 35.37
N LYS A 519 -25.35 -0.12 35.90
CA LYS A 519 -25.77 -0.52 37.25
C LYS A 519 -25.22 0.41 38.34
N ASP A 520 -24.00 0.91 38.19
CA ASP A 520 -23.36 1.87 39.09
C ASP A 520 -24.00 3.27 39.05
N LYS A 521 -24.77 3.57 37.99
CA LYS A 521 -25.47 4.85 37.79
C LYS A 521 -26.98 4.75 37.90
N SER A 522 -27.51 3.57 38.26
CA SER A 522 -28.95 3.41 38.46
C SER A 522 -29.37 4.07 39.76
N VAL A 523 -30.42 4.90 39.71
CA VAL A 523 -31.07 5.46 40.90
C VAL A 523 -32.19 4.48 41.31
N PRO A 524 -32.06 3.77 42.44
CA PRO A 524 -33.02 2.73 42.81
C PRO A 524 -34.33 3.29 43.40
N SER A 525 -34.34 4.55 43.84
CA SER A 525 -35.51 5.19 44.45
C SER A 525 -35.58 6.68 44.11
N LEU A 526 -36.74 7.16 43.67
CA LEU A 526 -37.04 8.57 43.46
C LEU A 526 -37.85 9.09 44.66
N THR A 527 -37.37 10.11 45.37
CA THR A 527 -38.02 10.67 46.58
C THR A 527 -39.24 11.55 46.28
N ASN A 528 -39.41 11.96 45.04
CA ASN A 528 -40.53 12.76 44.53
C ASN A 528 -41.15 12.14 43.27
N GLY A 529 -40.98 10.83 43.07
CA GLY A 529 -41.61 10.11 41.97
C GLY A 529 -43.12 9.93 42.19
N PRO A 530 -43.92 9.75 41.13
CA PRO A 530 -45.33 9.40 41.28
C PRO A 530 -45.48 8.04 42.00
N GLU A 531 -46.49 7.91 42.86
CA GLU A 531 -46.76 6.67 43.61
C GLU A 531 -47.09 5.48 42.68
N VAL A 532 -47.58 5.76 41.47
CA VAL A 532 -47.89 4.76 40.44
C VAL A 532 -46.97 4.97 39.23
N PRO A 533 -46.23 3.94 38.76
CA PRO A 533 -45.41 4.04 37.56
C PRO A 533 -46.28 4.34 36.33
N PHE A 534 -45.82 5.26 35.49
CA PHE A 534 -46.32 5.40 34.12
C PHE A 534 -45.81 4.21 33.32
N ILE A 535 -46.58 3.12 33.23
CA ILE A 535 -46.31 2.02 32.31
C ILE A 535 -46.86 2.39 30.93
#